data_AF-A0A2B7ZC25-F1
#
_entry.id   AF-A0A2B7ZC25-F1
#
_cell.length_a   1.000
_cell.length_b   1.000
_cell.length_c   1.000
_cell.angle_alpha   90.00
_cell.angle_beta   90.00
_cell.angle_gamma   90.00
#
_symmetry.space_group_name_H-M   'P 1'
#
loop_
_entity.id
_entity.type
_entity.pdbx_description
1 polymer ?
#
loop_
_entity_poly.entity_id
_entity_poly.type
_entity_poly.pdbx_seq_one_letter_code
_entity_poly.pdbx_strand_id
1 'polypeptide(L)'
;MLPLRPLQWTPSANLSWLYRFHKRGISISRKYASSLAAAASNESSQHQIYQSLSNDPFVNLSIENFLLEHTPQDSSILFLYINRPCVIIGRNQNPWLETNLQALDRETRSITDGSTTIAPFVRRRSGGGAVFHDEGNLNYSVICPKPLFHRDKHAEMVVRALQRVGAVNTRVNERHDIVLGQDSKEPSTEVIKVETEDATSPGVERTPQSLKISGSAYKLTRFRAMHHGTCLVDSPNLGNISTFLRSPARPYLKAKGVESVRSPVGNVSSAVDSTFLMDQVVSNIMEEFAQLYGIHPDAVLRAQRAHAIDPEVYRGHNWVVGGLADIHALEEPEIVKGIQELHSLEWKYCQSPQFTFSTHPTEEDPRPRPPLPADLPSSTRVFLRVKSGAIISSQISTSANTKQADIQSEKTQQALANRKLHEISDWASVLTGSGAFDSQEEIRNVSNWLTSKLGH
;
A
#
# COMPACT_ATOMS: atom_id res chain seq x y z
N MET A 1 -31.88 -15.36 22.04
CA MET A 1 -31.26 -14.43 21.07
C MET A 1 -30.66 -13.28 21.86
N LEU A 2 -29.35 -13.29 22.07
CA LEU A 2 -28.65 -12.15 22.68
C LEU A 2 -28.19 -11.23 21.55
N PRO A 3 -28.34 -9.90 21.68
CA PRO A 3 -27.95 -8.96 20.63
C PRO A 3 -26.43 -8.96 20.49
N LEU A 4 -25.95 -9.14 19.25
CA LEU A 4 -24.54 -8.95 18.87
C LEU A 4 -24.17 -7.50 19.17
N ARG A 5 -23.12 -7.29 19.98
CA ARG A 5 -22.60 -5.95 20.29
C ARG A 5 -22.07 -5.29 19.00
N PRO A 6 -22.27 -3.98 18.80
CA PRO A 6 -21.60 -3.23 17.75
C PRO A 6 -20.08 -3.29 17.95
N LEU A 7 -19.31 -3.38 16.85
CA LEU A 7 -17.85 -3.43 16.87
C LEU A 7 -17.28 -2.25 17.68
N GLN A 8 -16.86 -2.53 18.91
CA GLN A 8 -16.03 -1.63 19.68
C GLN A 8 -14.58 -1.93 19.32
N TRP A 9 -14.05 -1.18 18.35
CA TRP A 9 -12.63 -1.13 18.05
C TRP A 9 -11.88 -0.67 19.30
N THR A 10 -11.04 -1.53 19.86
CA THR A 10 -10.14 -1.12 20.95
C THR A 10 -9.19 -0.06 20.40
N PRO A 11 -9.08 1.13 21.03
CA PRO A 11 -8.06 2.11 20.66
C PRO A 11 -6.69 1.43 20.82
N SER A 12 -5.93 1.36 19.73
CA SER A 12 -4.56 0.85 19.76
C SER A 12 -3.76 1.69 20.75
N ALA A 13 -3.26 1.07 21.82
CA ALA A 13 -2.16 1.64 22.59
C ALA A 13 -0.99 1.87 21.63
N ASN A 14 -0.31 3.02 21.74
CA ASN A 14 0.86 3.38 20.94
C ASN A 14 1.95 2.28 21.01
N LEU A 15 1.88 1.30 20.12
CA LEU A 15 2.76 0.12 20.06
C LEU A 15 4.16 0.46 19.54
N SER A 16 4.37 1.67 18.98
CA SER A 16 5.68 2.15 18.53
C SER A 16 6.76 2.14 19.63
N TRP A 17 6.35 2.22 20.90
CA TRP A 17 7.27 2.16 22.04
C TRP A 17 7.73 0.74 22.38
N LEU A 18 6.89 -0.28 22.13
CA LEU A 18 7.22 -1.68 22.43
C LEU A 18 8.29 -2.25 21.49
N TYR A 19 8.40 -1.73 20.27
CA TYR A 19 9.42 -2.14 19.30
C TYR A 19 10.82 -1.56 19.58
N ARG A 20 10.96 -0.52 20.42
CA ARG A 20 12.26 0.09 20.75
C ARG A 20 12.95 -0.52 21.97
N PHE A 21 12.24 -1.28 22.80
CA PHE A 21 12.79 -1.90 24.01
C PHE A 21 12.44 -3.40 24.10
N HIS A 22 13.13 -4.22 23.32
CA HIS A 22 13.30 -5.65 23.62
C HIS A 22 14.79 -6.00 23.71
N LYS A 23 15.45 -5.43 24.72
CA LYS A 23 16.69 -5.95 25.33
C LYS A 23 16.48 -6.05 26.84
N ARG A 24 15.59 -6.93 27.28
CA ARG A 24 15.63 -7.52 28.64
C ARG A 24 14.69 -8.71 28.66
N GLY A 25 15.27 -9.89 28.81
CA GLY A 25 14.54 -11.15 28.88
C GLY A 25 13.59 -11.15 30.06
N ILE A 26 12.30 -11.27 29.76
CA ILE A 26 11.29 -11.71 30.71
C ILE A 26 11.01 -13.16 30.33
N SER A 27 11.50 -14.07 31.16
CA SER A 27 11.21 -15.51 31.07
C SER A 27 9.75 -15.72 31.48
N ILE A 28 8.85 -15.70 30.50
CA ILE A 28 7.50 -16.23 30.65
C ILE A 28 7.55 -17.71 30.25
N SER A 29 7.01 -18.55 31.13
CA SER A 29 6.90 -20.00 31.01
C SER A 29 6.64 -20.50 29.58
N ARG A 30 7.60 -21.27 29.04
CA ARG A 30 7.49 -22.00 27.77
C ARG A 30 6.42 -23.07 27.88
N LYS A 31 5.24 -22.87 27.26
CA LYS A 31 4.35 -23.98 26.85
C LYS A 31 3.34 -23.73 25.72
N TYR A 32 3.39 -22.60 24.99
CA TYR A 32 2.48 -22.35 23.85
C TYR A 32 3.14 -21.62 22.66
N ALA A 33 4.29 -22.10 22.20
CA ALA A 33 4.74 -21.78 20.84
C ALA A 33 4.16 -22.84 19.88
N SER A 34 3.24 -22.60 18.94
CA SER A 34 2.42 -21.44 18.57
C SER A 34 1.18 -21.99 17.82
N SER A 35 -0.04 -21.54 18.14
CA SER A 35 -1.26 -22.18 17.58
C SER A 35 -1.46 -21.87 16.09
N LEU A 36 -1.03 -20.68 15.65
CA LEU A 36 -1.18 -20.17 14.29
C LEU A 36 -0.22 -20.85 13.31
N ALA A 37 1.10 -20.71 13.47
CA ALA A 37 2.04 -21.32 12.54
C ALA A 37 1.86 -22.84 12.46
N ALA A 38 1.70 -23.50 13.60
CA ALA A 38 1.45 -24.94 13.62
C ALA A 38 0.13 -25.35 12.94
N ALA A 39 -0.86 -24.45 12.82
CA ALA A 39 -2.11 -24.72 12.10
C ALA A 39 -1.93 -24.44 10.61
N ALA A 40 -1.40 -23.25 10.30
CA ALA A 40 -1.26 -22.74 8.96
C ALA A 40 -0.32 -23.61 8.11
N SER A 41 0.76 -24.11 8.72
CA SER A 41 1.78 -24.93 8.06
C SER A 41 1.51 -26.42 8.08
N ASN A 42 0.40 -26.89 8.67
CA ASN A 42 0.09 -28.32 8.68
C ASN A 42 -0.35 -28.78 7.27
N GLU A 43 0.21 -29.88 6.77
CA GLU A 43 -0.09 -30.45 5.44
C GLU A 43 -1.56 -30.85 5.25
N SER A 44 -2.30 -31.14 6.32
CA SER A 44 -3.74 -31.40 6.20
C SER A 44 -4.57 -30.12 5.99
N SER A 45 -4.00 -28.93 6.23
CA SER A 45 -4.68 -27.63 6.17
C SER A 45 -4.81 -27.13 4.72
N GLN A 46 -5.65 -27.80 3.93
CA GLN A 46 -5.85 -27.52 2.51
C GLN A 46 -6.66 -26.24 2.24
N HIS A 47 -7.58 -25.88 3.14
CA HIS A 47 -8.42 -24.69 2.99
C HIS A 47 -8.38 -23.82 4.24
N GLN A 48 -8.00 -22.54 4.12
CA GLN A 48 -7.79 -21.70 5.30
C GLN A 48 -8.49 -20.34 5.17
N ILE A 49 -9.12 -19.87 6.25
CA ILE A 49 -9.78 -18.55 6.30
C ILE A 49 -9.32 -17.81 7.55
N TYR A 50 -8.61 -16.70 7.36
CA TYR A 50 -8.12 -15.86 8.44
C TYR A 50 -8.69 -14.45 8.33
N GLN A 51 -8.99 -13.85 9.48
CA GLN A 51 -9.31 -12.43 9.59
C GLN A 51 -8.35 -11.79 10.58
N SER A 52 -7.67 -10.72 10.18
CA SER A 52 -6.86 -9.95 11.12
C SER A 52 -7.75 -9.08 12.01
N LEU A 53 -7.43 -9.07 13.31
CA LEU A 53 -7.98 -8.12 14.27
C LEU A 53 -7.05 -6.90 14.45
N SER A 54 -5.86 -6.95 13.86
CA SER A 54 -4.94 -5.82 13.81
C SER A 54 -5.36 -4.82 12.74
N ASN A 55 -5.28 -3.53 13.07
CA ASN A 55 -5.36 -2.45 12.09
C ASN A 55 -3.98 -1.98 11.62
N ASP A 56 -2.90 -2.67 11.99
CA ASP A 56 -1.54 -2.26 11.63
C ASP A 56 -1.12 -2.80 10.24
N PRO A 57 -0.80 -1.92 9.27
CA PRO A 57 -0.38 -2.36 7.94
C PRO A 57 0.93 -3.14 7.95
N PHE A 58 1.84 -2.89 8.89
CA PHE A 58 3.09 -3.65 9.03
C PHE A 58 2.81 -5.08 9.52
N VAL A 59 1.90 -5.23 10.48
CA VAL A 59 1.45 -6.55 10.97
C VAL A 59 0.72 -7.30 9.87
N ASN A 60 -0.30 -6.69 9.27
CA ASN A 60 -1.15 -7.32 8.25
C ASN A 60 -0.36 -7.78 7.02
N LEU A 61 0.53 -6.94 6.48
CA LEU A 61 1.36 -7.32 5.33
C LEU A 61 2.45 -8.36 5.69
N SER A 62 2.79 -8.50 6.97
CA SER A 62 3.73 -9.53 7.44
C SER A 62 3.03 -10.87 7.66
N ILE A 63 1.80 -10.88 8.18
CA ILE A 63 0.93 -12.07 8.22
C ILE A 63 0.67 -12.56 6.79
N GLU A 64 0.32 -11.66 5.88
CA GLU A 64 0.08 -11.99 4.46
C GLU A 64 1.30 -12.70 3.84
N ASN A 65 2.50 -12.18 4.08
CA ASN A 65 3.73 -12.81 3.58
C ASN A 65 4.02 -14.14 4.26
N PHE A 66 3.82 -14.23 5.58
CA PHE A 66 4.00 -15.48 6.32
C PHE A 66 3.10 -16.58 5.75
N LEU A 67 1.80 -16.29 5.54
CA LEU A 67 0.86 -17.24 4.96
C LEU A 67 1.29 -17.67 3.55
N LEU A 68 1.80 -16.76 2.72
CA LEU A 68 2.30 -17.08 1.38
C LEU A 68 3.50 -18.04 1.40
N GLU A 69 4.40 -17.87 2.37
CA GLU A 69 5.67 -18.60 2.44
C GLU A 69 5.58 -19.92 3.22
N HIS A 70 4.67 -20.02 4.20
CA HIS A 70 4.69 -21.11 5.19
C HIS A 70 3.48 -22.05 5.15
N THR A 71 2.45 -21.77 4.35
CA THR A 71 1.30 -22.68 4.18
C THR A 71 1.58 -23.75 3.11
N PRO A 72 0.92 -24.92 3.15
CA PRO A 72 1.13 -26.01 2.19
C PRO A 72 0.99 -25.58 0.74
N GLN A 73 1.75 -26.18 -0.17
CA GLN A 73 1.83 -25.69 -1.56
C GLN A 73 0.51 -25.79 -2.31
N ASP A 74 -0.26 -26.84 -2.01
CA ASP A 74 -1.54 -27.14 -2.65
C ASP A 74 -2.75 -26.49 -1.93
N SER A 75 -2.50 -25.74 -0.85
CA SER A 75 -3.54 -25.10 -0.06
C SER A 75 -4.07 -23.79 -0.66
N SER A 76 -5.34 -23.50 -0.36
CA SER A 76 -6.03 -22.25 -0.71
C SER A 76 -6.38 -21.47 0.56
N ILE A 77 -6.00 -20.20 0.61
CA ILE A 77 -6.15 -19.35 1.79
C ILE A 77 -6.87 -18.06 1.42
N LEU A 78 -7.83 -17.67 2.24
CA LEU A 78 -8.40 -16.33 2.29
C LEU A 78 -7.89 -15.62 3.54
N PHE A 79 -7.34 -14.43 3.38
CA PHE A 79 -6.96 -13.54 4.46
C PHE A 79 -7.64 -12.18 4.28
N LEU A 80 -8.41 -11.76 5.27
CA LEU A 80 -9.13 -10.49 5.29
C LEU A 80 -8.56 -9.56 6.36
N TYR A 81 -8.37 -8.28 6.04
CA TYR A 81 -7.86 -7.30 7.00
C TYR A 81 -8.26 -5.87 6.65
N ILE A 82 -8.32 -5.02 7.67
CA ILE A 82 -8.55 -3.58 7.55
C ILE A 82 -7.32 -2.90 8.15
N ASN A 83 -6.86 -1.80 7.57
CA ASN A 83 -5.73 -1.04 8.10
C ASN A 83 -6.21 0.32 8.59
N ARG A 84 -5.55 0.85 9.63
CA ARG A 84 -5.62 2.28 9.96
C ARG A 84 -5.15 3.13 8.78
N PRO A 85 -5.44 4.46 8.77
CA PRO A 85 -4.98 5.37 7.72
C PRO A 85 -3.51 5.17 7.35
N CYS A 86 -3.24 4.77 6.10
CA CYS A 86 -1.89 4.55 5.61
C CYS A 86 -1.81 4.57 4.08
N VAL A 87 -0.60 4.74 3.54
CA VAL A 87 -0.33 4.62 2.10
C VAL A 87 0.48 3.37 1.81
N ILE A 88 -0.02 2.50 0.95
CA ILE A 88 0.70 1.30 0.52
C ILE A 88 1.24 1.51 -0.90
N ILE A 89 2.57 1.47 -1.06
CA ILE A 89 3.23 1.55 -2.37
C ILE A 89 3.68 0.17 -2.84
N GLY A 90 3.68 -0.05 -4.15
CA GLY A 90 4.15 -1.28 -4.77
C GLY A 90 5.67 -1.49 -4.62
N ARG A 91 6.11 -2.75 -4.73
CA ARG A 91 7.50 -3.19 -4.51
C ARG A 91 8.54 -2.37 -5.26
N ASN A 92 8.25 -2.00 -6.51
CA ASN A 92 9.17 -1.31 -7.44
C ASN A 92 8.77 0.15 -7.70
N GLN A 93 7.95 0.75 -6.83
CA GLN A 93 7.55 2.15 -6.97
C GLN A 93 8.55 3.10 -6.30
N ASN A 94 8.56 4.35 -6.76
CA ASN A 94 9.36 5.40 -6.16
C ASN A 94 8.49 6.24 -5.20
N PRO A 95 8.76 6.28 -3.89
CA PRO A 95 7.93 7.01 -2.94
C PRO A 95 7.89 8.51 -3.23
N TRP A 96 9.01 9.11 -3.63
CA TRP A 96 9.07 10.52 -4.03
C TRP A 96 8.26 10.83 -5.29
N LEU A 97 7.93 9.84 -6.14
CA LEU A 97 7.10 10.04 -7.33
C LEU A 97 5.61 9.79 -7.06
N GLU A 98 5.32 8.82 -6.20
CA GLU A 98 3.99 8.27 -6.01
C GLU A 98 3.25 8.86 -4.81
N THR A 99 3.95 9.46 -3.85
CA THR A 99 3.35 9.93 -2.61
C THR A 99 3.75 11.35 -2.25
N ASN A 100 2.90 12.02 -1.49
CA ASN A 100 3.22 13.27 -0.84
C ASN A 100 3.89 12.99 0.50
N LEU A 101 5.21 12.78 0.49
CA LEU A 101 5.96 12.44 1.69
C LEU A 101 5.89 13.51 2.79
N GLN A 102 5.54 14.76 2.47
CA GLN A 102 5.35 15.80 3.49
C GLN A 102 4.05 15.63 4.28
N ALA A 103 3.00 15.15 3.60
CA ALA A 103 1.69 14.90 4.19
C ALA A 103 1.61 13.54 4.90
N LEU A 104 2.65 12.72 4.78
CA LEU A 104 2.73 11.39 5.39
C LEU A 104 3.63 11.44 6.62
N ASP A 105 3.29 10.62 7.62
CA ASP A 105 4.12 10.53 8.80
C ASP A 105 5.33 9.63 8.56
N ARG A 106 6.48 10.09 9.05
CA ARG A 106 7.63 9.22 9.28
C ARG A 106 7.60 8.91 10.77
N GLU A 107 7.56 7.64 11.16
CA GLU A 107 7.63 7.19 12.56
C GLU A 107 8.79 7.79 13.39
N THR A 108 9.72 8.50 12.75
CA THR A 108 10.77 9.29 13.36
C THR A 108 10.33 10.66 13.91
N ARG A 109 9.11 11.14 13.66
CA ARG A 109 8.58 12.37 14.27
C ARG A 109 8.07 12.08 15.68
N SER A 110 8.79 12.58 16.67
CA SER A 110 8.31 12.61 18.05
C SER A 110 7.00 13.38 18.10
N ILE A 111 5.99 12.79 18.76
CA ILE A 111 4.67 13.35 18.99
C ILE A 111 4.84 14.62 19.84
N THR A 112 5.03 15.78 19.21
CA THR A 112 5.11 17.07 19.92
C THR A 112 4.22 18.14 19.33
N ASP A 113 3.54 17.88 18.21
CA ASP A 113 2.66 18.88 17.60
C ASP A 113 1.34 18.21 17.21
N GLY A 114 0.23 18.78 17.67
CA GLY A 114 -1.12 18.22 17.64
C GLY A 114 -1.75 18.06 16.25
N SER A 115 -0.94 17.77 15.22
CA SER A 115 -1.37 17.52 13.85
C SER A 115 -1.99 16.13 13.73
N THR A 116 -3.31 16.09 13.85
CA THR A 116 -4.19 14.96 13.60
C THR A 116 -4.21 14.61 12.12
N THR A 117 -3.29 13.75 11.65
CA THR A 117 -3.54 12.54 10.84
C THR A 117 -2.20 11.84 10.57
N ILE A 118 -1.93 10.76 11.30
CA ILE A 118 -0.72 9.94 11.25
C ILE A 118 -0.91 8.85 10.18
N ALA A 119 -0.62 9.16 8.92
CA ALA A 119 -0.66 8.16 7.86
C ALA A 119 0.77 7.73 7.49
N PRO A 120 1.28 6.58 8.00
CA PRO A 120 2.56 6.05 7.54
C PRO A 120 2.43 5.57 6.10
N PHE A 121 3.56 5.50 5.39
CA PHE A 121 3.63 4.70 4.16
C PHE A 121 4.40 3.41 4.37
N VAL A 122 3.94 2.37 3.67
CA VAL A 122 4.50 1.03 3.70
C VAL A 122 4.74 0.54 2.27
N ARG A 123 5.89 -0.08 2.03
CA ARG A 123 6.17 -0.74 0.74
C ARG A 123 5.79 -2.20 0.83
N ARG A 124 4.82 -2.65 0.03
CA ARG A 124 4.42 -4.07 -0.01
C ARG A 124 5.38 -4.91 -0.87
N ARG A 125 5.29 -6.24 -0.72
CA ARG A 125 6.12 -7.23 -1.44
C ARG A 125 5.61 -7.58 -2.85
N SER A 126 4.38 -7.20 -3.19
CA SER A 126 3.78 -7.35 -4.52
C SER A 126 3.98 -6.11 -5.41
N GLY A 127 3.75 -6.26 -6.72
CA GLY A 127 3.77 -5.14 -7.67
C GLY A 127 2.52 -4.26 -7.60
N GLY A 128 2.33 -3.39 -8.59
CA GLY A 128 1.15 -2.51 -8.73
C GLY A 128 1.38 -1.08 -8.23
N GLY A 129 0.30 -0.28 -8.24
CA GLY A 129 0.30 1.15 -7.90
C GLY A 129 0.22 1.46 -6.40
N ALA A 130 0.27 2.76 -6.08
CA ALA A 130 0.11 3.28 -4.73
C ALA A 130 -1.38 3.43 -4.39
N VAL A 131 -1.76 3.04 -3.18
CA VAL A 131 -3.15 3.09 -2.69
C VAL A 131 -3.18 3.63 -1.26
N PHE A 132 -4.32 4.21 -0.87
CA PHE A 132 -4.59 4.66 0.49
C PHE A 132 -5.56 3.68 1.14
N HIS A 133 -5.30 3.31 2.38
CA HIS A 133 -6.20 2.50 3.20
C HIS A 133 -6.64 3.30 4.42
N ASP A 134 -7.84 3.01 4.91
CA ASP A 134 -8.36 3.39 6.22
C ASP A 134 -9.39 2.35 6.67
N GLU A 135 -10.11 2.63 7.76
CA GLU A 135 -11.09 1.73 8.36
C GLU A 135 -12.27 1.40 7.43
N GLY A 136 -12.54 2.23 6.43
CA GLY A 136 -13.59 2.00 5.43
C GLY A 136 -13.10 1.21 4.20
N ASN A 137 -11.83 0.80 4.17
CA ASN A 137 -11.23 0.02 3.09
C ASN A 137 -10.92 -1.42 3.55
N LEU A 138 -11.71 -2.38 3.07
CA LEU A 138 -11.45 -3.81 3.27
C LEU A 138 -10.33 -4.30 2.36
N ASN A 139 -9.38 -5.05 2.90
CA ASN A 139 -8.38 -5.73 2.10
C ASN A 139 -8.66 -7.23 2.11
N TYR A 140 -8.51 -7.85 0.95
CA TYR A 140 -8.60 -9.29 0.78
C TYR A 140 -7.33 -9.80 0.14
N SER A 141 -6.88 -10.98 0.55
CA SER A 141 -5.76 -11.70 -0.03
C SER A 141 -6.14 -13.15 -0.20
N VAL A 142 -6.09 -13.64 -1.43
CA VAL A 142 -6.29 -15.04 -1.77
C VAL A 142 -4.98 -15.62 -2.24
N ILE A 143 -4.52 -16.65 -1.54
CA ILE A 143 -3.31 -17.41 -1.88
C ILE A 143 -3.76 -18.78 -2.37
N CYS A 144 -3.27 -19.21 -3.52
CA CYS A 144 -3.60 -20.51 -4.09
C CYS A 144 -2.42 -21.15 -4.82
N PRO A 145 -2.51 -22.42 -5.19
CA PRO A 145 -1.57 -23.05 -6.10
C PRO A 145 -1.51 -22.28 -7.41
N LYS A 146 -0.30 -22.12 -7.96
CA LYS A 146 -0.07 -21.33 -9.18
C LYS A 146 -0.91 -21.79 -10.39
N PRO A 147 -1.15 -23.10 -10.63
CA PRO A 147 -2.01 -23.54 -11.72
C PRO A 147 -3.48 -23.13 -11.58
N LEU A 148 -3.95 -22.82 -10.37
CA LEU A 148 -5.33 -22.42 -10.10
C LEU A 148 -5.56 -20.90 -10.17
N PHE A 149 -4.50 -20.14 -10.46
CA PHE A 149 -4.52 -18.68 -10.43
C PHE A 149 -4.89 -18.09 -11.79
N HIS A 150 -5.93 -17.24 -11.77
CA HIS A 150 -6.29 -16.33 -12.85
C HIS A 150 -6.54 -14.95 -12.25
N ARG A 151 -6.20 -13.88 -12.99
CA ARG A 151 -6.26 -12.50 -12.48
C ARG A 151 -7.65 -12.05 -12.06
N ASP A 152 -8.67 -12.53 -12.75
CA ASP A 152 -10.06 -12.15 -12.52
C ASP A 152 -10.78 -13.05 -11.53
N LYS A 153 -10.33 -14.30 -11.35
CA LYS A 153 -11.03 -15.33 -10.57
C LYS A 153 -11.45 -14.85 -9.17
N HIS A 154 -10.54 -14.25 -8.41
CA HIS A 154 -10.86 -13.76 -7.06
C HIS A 154 -11.45 -12.36 -7.05
N ALA A 155 -11.24 -11.54 -8.11
CA ALA A 155 -11.95 -10.27 -8.26
C ALA A 155 -13.43 -10.51 -8.54
N GLU A 156 -13.77 -11.48 -9.40
CA GLU A 156 -15.14 -11.92 -9.66
C GLU A 156 -15.80 -12.54 -8.43
N MET A 157 -15.03 -13.26 -7.60
CA MET A 157 -15.48 -13.74 -6.30
C MET A 157 -15.93 -12.57 -5.40
N VAL A 158 -15.14 -11.49 -5.34
CA VAL A 158 -15.51 -10.29 -4.59
C VAL A 158 -16.70 -9.57 -5.24
N VAL A 159 -16.78 -9.49 -6.58
CA VAL A 159 -17.95 -8.94 -7.28
C VAL A 159 -19.23 -9.66 -6.87
N ARG A 160 -19.27 -11.00 -6.88
CA ARG A 160 -20.47 -11.75 -6.47
C ARG A 160 -20.84 -11.47 -5.01
N ALA A 161 -19.86 -11.35 -4.12
CA ALA A 161 -20.09 -10.97 -2.73
C ALA A 161 -20.68 -9.56 -2.58
N LEU A 162 -20.22 -8.60 -3.40
CA LEU A 162 -20.74 -7.23 -3.43
C LEU A 162 -22.15 -7.15 -4.02
N GLN A 163 -22.46 -7.94 -5.04
CA GLN A 163 -23.80 -8.00 -5.61
C GLN A 163 -24.82 -8.52 -4.59
N ARG A 164 -24.44 -9.47 -3.73
CA ARG A 164 -25.30 -9.99 -2.64
C ARG A 164 -25.68 -8.93 -1.60
N VAL A 165 -24.88 -7.89 -1.40
CA VAL A 165 -25.24 -6.75 -0.52
C VAL A 165 -26.03 -5.66 -1.23
N GLY A 166 -26.32 -5.82 -2.53
CA GLY A 166 -27.09 -4.85 -3.31
C GLY A 166 -26.26 -4.00 -4.28
N ALA A 167 -24.93 -4.14 -4.31
CA ALA A 167 -24.07 -3.44 -5.28
C ALA A 167 -24.08 -4.16 -6.64
N VAL A 168 -25.27 -4.27 -7.24
CA VAL A 168 -25.54 -5.09 -8.44
C VAL A 168 -24.77 -4.66 -9.69
N ASN A 169 -24.39 -3.39 -9.76
CA ASN A 169 -23.67 -2.80 -10.90
C ASN A 169 -22.14 -2.94 -10.82
N THR A 170 -21.66 -3.83 -9.96
CA THR A 170 -20.23 -4.12 -9.84
C THR A 170 -19.77 -5.13 -10.90
N ARG A 171 -18.59 -4.90 -11.48
CA ARG A 171 -17.95 -5.80 -12.44
C ARG A 171 -16.43 -5.67 -12.41
N VAL A 172 -15.74 -6.68 -12.92
CA VAL A 172 -14.31 -6.61 -13.21
C VAL A 172 -14.11 -5.96 -14.58
N ASN A 173 -13.20 -5.00 -14.69
CA ASN A 173 -12.86 -4.35 -15.97
C ASN A 173 -11.63 -5.00 -16.63
N GLU A 174 -11.28 -4.54 -17.83
CA GLU A 174 -10.13 -5.03 -18.62
C GLU A 174 -8.77 -4.91 -17.91
N ARG A 175 -8.68 -4.06 -16.87
CA ARG A 175 -7.47 -3.87 -16.06
C ARG A 175 -7.48 -4.71 -14.79
N HIS A 176 -8.45 -5.61 -14.64
CA HIS A 176 -8.64 -6.46 -13.46
C HIS A 176 -8.94 -5.66 -12.16
N ASP A 177 -9.49 -4.45 -12.33
CA ASP A 177 -10.04 -3.63 -11.23
C ASP A 177 -11.54 -3.95 -11.07
N ILE A 178 -12.08 -3.85 -9.85
CA ILE A 178 -13.53 -3.85 -9.65
C ILE A 178 -14.04 -2.42 -9.75
N VAL A 179 -15.02 -2.21 -10.61
CA VAL A 179 -15.69 -0.92 -10.84
C VAL A 179 -17.16 -1.02 -10.51
N LEU A 180 -17.73 0.10 -10.07
CA LEU A 180 -19.15 0.30 -9.82
C LEU A 180 -19.75 1.21 -10.90
N GLY A 181 -20.70 0.68 -11.66
CA GLY A 181 -21.49 1.47 -12.61
C GLY A 181 -22.43 2.45 -11.92
N GLN A 182 -22.56 3.66 -12.47
CA GLN A 182 -23.42 4.72 -11.91
C GLN A 182 -24.88 4.64 -12.41
N ASP A 183 -25.16 3.86 -13.45
CA ASP A 183 -26.52 3.72 -13.98
C ASP A 183 -27.28 2.63 -13.23
N SER A 184 -28.46 2.97 -12.72
CA SER A 184 -29.36 2.09 -11.95
C SER A 184 -30.12 1.05 -12.79
N LYS A 185 -29.64 0.69 -13.99
CA LYS A 185 -30.33 -0.29 -14.84
C LYS A 185 -29.57 -1.61 -14.92
N GLU A 186 -30.34 -2.69 -14.76
CA GLU A 186 -30.03 -4.10 -14.60
C GLU A 186 -28.74 -4.61 -15.29
N PRO A 187 -28.09 -5.66 -14.72
CA PRO A 187 -26.96 -6.28 -15.37
C PRO A 187 -27.40 -6.88 -16.71
N SER A 188 -26.96 -6.27 -17.81
CA SER A 188 -27.08 -6.90 -19.13
C SER A 188 -26.29 -8.21 -19.10
N THR A 189 -26.99 -9.34 -19.26
CA THR A 189 -26.44 -10.69 -19.36
C THR A 189 -25.63 -10.94 -20.64
N GLU A 190 -25.36 -9.89 -21.43
CA GLU A 190 -24.64 -9.99 -22.69
C GLU A 190 -23.13 -9.99 -22.43
N VAL A 191 -22.56 -11.20 -22.48
CA VAL A 191 -21.14 -11.39 -22.76
C VAL A 191 -20.92 -10.91 -24.19
N ILE A 192 -20.32 -9.74 -24.36
CA ILE A 192 -19.92 -9.24 -25.69
C ILE A 192 -18.92 -10.25 -26.27
N LYS A 193 -19.37 -11.00 -27.29
CA LYS A 193 -18.49 -11.80 -28.13
C LYS A 193 -17.68 -10.82 -28.99
N VAL A 194 -16.36 -10.85 -28.84
CA VAL A 194 -15.44 -10.15 -29.74
C VAL A 194 -15.44 -10.92 -31.06
N GLU A 195 -16.20 -10.44 -32.03
CA GLU A 195 -16.04 -10.85 -33.43
C GLU A 195 -14.97 -9.97 -34.10
N THR A 196 -14.11 -10.63 -34.86
CA THR A 196 -12.92 -10.11 -35.53
C THR A 196 -13.26 -9.30 -36.80
N GLU A 197 -12.59 -8.15 -36.95
CA GLU A 197 -12.38 -7.36 -38.19
C GLU A 197 -13.67 -6.72 -38.76
N ASP A 198 -13.80 -5.41 -39.02
CA ASP A 198 -12.97 -4.60 -39.94
C ASP A 198 -13.25 -3.08 -39.78
N ALA A 199 -12.41 -2.25 -40.40
CA ALA A 199 -12.31 -0.80 -40.23
C ALA A 199 -13.54 0.06 -40.61
N THR A 200 -14.11 0.76 -39.63
CA THR A 200 -14.56 2.17 -39.68
C THR A 200 -15.01 2.53 -38.27
N SER A 201 -14.35 3.48 -37.61
CA SER A 201 -14.60 3.82 -36.21
C SER A 201 -16.08 4.12 -35.94
N PRO A 202 -16.80 3.30 -35.15
CA PRO A 202 -18.09 3.72 -34.62
C PRO A 202 -17.83 4.69 -33.46
N GLY A 203 -18.71 5.67 -33.32
CA GLY A 203 -18.58 6.78 -32.38
C GLY A 203 -18.27 6.33 -30.94
N VAL A 204 -17.48 7.14 -30.25
CA VAL A 204 -17.21 7.02 -28.82
C VAL A 204 -18.54 7.16 -28.07
N GLU A 205 -19.24 6.05 -27.85
CA GLU A 205 -20.26 5.97 -26.82
C GLU A 205 -19.55 6.28 -25.50
N ARG A 206 -19.96 7.39 -24.88
CA ARG A 206 -19.51 7.78 -23.54
C ARG A 206 -19.91 6.66 -22.59
N THR A 207 -18.96 5.78 -22.30
CA THR A 207 -19.12 4.72 -21.30
C THR A 207 -19.66 5.37 -20.01
N PRO A 208 -20.74 4.83 -19.41
CA PRO A 208 -21.22 5.27 -18.11
C PRO A 208 -20.04 5.38 -17.16
N GLN A 209 -19.86 6.53 -16.51
CA GLN A 209 -18.67 6.85 -15.74
C GLN A 209 -18.55 5.93 -14.52
N SER A 210 -17.95 4.76 -14.69
CA SER A 210 -17.78 3.79 -13.61
C SER A 210 -16.69 4.25 -12.65
N LEU A 211 -16.94 4.13 -11.35
CA LEU A 211 -15.96 4.44 -10.31
C LEU A 211 -15.20 3.19 -9.92
N LYS A 212 -13.87 3.27 -9.80
CA LYS A 212 -13.06 2.17 -9.27
C LYS A 212 -13.32 2.03 -7.77
N ILE A 213 -13.75 0.85 -7.34
CA ILE A 213 -13.99 0.54 -5.92
C ILE A 213 -12.95 -0.45 -5.37
N SER A 214 -12.24 -1.18 -6.23
CA SER A 214 -11.19 -2.12 -5.86
C SER A 214 -10.01 -2.05 -6.81
N GLY A 215 -8.79 -2.08 -6.27
CA GLY A 215 -7.56 -2.30 -7.05
C GLY A 215 -6.90 -3.61 -6.66
N SER A 216 -6.43 -4.35 -7.67
CA SER A 216 -5.73 -5.63 -7.50
C SER A 216 -4.22 -5.50 -7.63
N ALA A 217 -3.49 -6.34 -6.90
CA ALA A 217 -2.07 -6.61 -7.10
C ALA A 217 -1.76 -8.09 -6.88
N TYR A 218 -0.63 -8.54 -7.41
CA TYR A 218 -0.30 -9.95 -7.48
C TYR A 218 1.16 -10.23 -7.12
N LYS A 219 1.41 -11.40 -6.54
CA LYS A 219 2.76 -11.94 -6.31
C LYS A 219 2.77 -13.42 -6.67
N LEU A 220 3.63 -13.81 -7.61
CA LEU A 220 3.82 -15.20 -8.00
C LEU A 220 5.14 -15.71 -7.41
N THR A 221 5.10 -16.88 -6.79
CA THR A 221 6.29 -17.63 -6.36
C THR A 221 6.48 -18.84 -7.28
N ARG A 222 7.37 -19.78 -6.90
CA ARG A 222 7.60 -21.00 -7.68
C ARG A 222 6.33 -21.84 -7.81
N PHE A 223 5.61 -22.04 -6.70
CA PHE A 223 4.46 -22.95 -6.62
C PHE A 223 3.15 -22.24 -6.24
N ARG A 224 3.22 -21.01 -5.73
CA ARG A 224 2.06 -20.25 -5.23
C ARG A 224 1.81 -19.00 -6.03
N ALA A 225 0.57 -18.57 -5.99
CA ALA A 225 0.14 -17.25 -6.43
C ALA A 225 -0.64 -16.58 -5.30
N MET A 226 -0.43 -15.28 -5.14
CA MET A 226 -1.19 -14.42 -4.24
C MET A 226 -1.85 -13.32 -5.06
N HIS A 227 -3.17 -13.21 -4.94
CA HIS A 227 -3.96 -12.06 -5.37
C HIS A 227 -4.42 -11.33 -4.14
N HIS A 228 -3.99 -10.09 -3.96
CA HIS A 228 -4.62 -9.23 -2.98
C HIS A 228 -5.24 -7.99 -3.63
N GLY A 229 -6.27 -7.47 -3.00
CA GLY A 229 -6.92 -6.26 -3.44
C GLY A 229 -7.49 -5.48 -2.29
N THR A 230 -7.80 -4.23 -2.61
CA THR A 230 -8.51 -3.32 -1.71
C THR A 230 -9.98 -3.28 -2.11
N CYS A 231 -10.88 -2.89 -1.23
CA CYS A 231 -12.28 -2.64 -1.54
C CYS A 231 -12.73 -1.44 -0.70
N LEU A 232 -12.99 -0.32 -1.37
CA LEU A 232 -13.53 0.89 -0.78
C LEU A 232 -14.99 0.65 -0.42
N VAL A 233 -15.24 0.13 0.78
CA VAL A 233 -16.59 -0.17 1.25
C VAL A 233 -17.26 1.13 1.66
N ASP A 234 -16.64 1.88 2.57
CA ASP A 234 -17.18 3.13 3.12
C ASP A 234 -16.07 4.03 3.71
N SER A 235 -15.04 4.36 2.92
CA SER A 235 -13.96 5.23 3.38
C SER A 235 -14.46 6.67 3.56
N PRO A 236 -14.30 7.28 4.76
CA PRO A 236 -14.62 8.69 4.97
C PRO A 236 -13.60 9.64 4.33
N ASN A 237 -12.43 9.12 3.92
CA ASN A 237 -11.32 9.91 3.39
C ASN A 237 -11.27 9.97 1.86
N LEU A 238 -12.29 9.49 1.15
CA LEU A 238 -12.29 9.39 -0.32
C LEU A 238 -11.87 10.71 -1.02
N GLY A 239 -12.35 11.86 -0.51
CA GLY A 239 -11.99 13.18 -1.02
C GLY A 239 -10.54 13.61 -0.73
N ASN A 240 -9.93 13.05 0.30
CA ASN A 240 -8.59 13.40 0.79
C ASN A 240 -7.48 12.45 0.31
N ILE A 241 -7.82 11.29 -0.27
CA ILE A 241 -6.85 10.32 -0.80
C ILE A 241 -5.80 11.00 -1.70
N SER A 242 -6.23 11.94 -2.53
CA SER A 242 -5.36 12.61 -3.49
C SER A 242 -4.27 13.46 -2.82
N THR A 243 -4.49 13.96 -1.60
CA THR A 243 -3.52 14.73 -0.81
C THR A 243 -2.29 13.88 -0.46
N PHE A 244 -2.51 12.58 -0.21
CA PHE A 244 -1.45 11.63 0.15
C PHE A 244 -0.74 11.02 -1.07
N LEU A 245 -1.43 10.90 -2.21
CA LEU A 245 -0.92 10.22 -3.42
C LEU A 245 -0.44 11.19 -4.53
N ARG A 246 -0.46 12.52 -4.28
CA ARG A 246 0.03 13.53 -5.22
C ARG A 246 1.39 14.06 -4.77
N SER A 247 2.46 13.46 -5.29
CA SER A 247 3.81 13.93 -5.05
C SER A 247 4.03 15.37 -5.55
N PRO A 248 4.59 16.27 -4.72
CA PRO A 248 5.06 17.59 -5.15
C PRO A 248 6.33 17.51 -6.02
N ALA A 249 7.11 16.43 -5.95
CA ALA A 249 8.30 16.22 -6.77
C ALA A 249 8.00 15.67 -8.17
N ARG A 250 6.80 15.16 -8.44
CA ARG A 250 6.43 14.53 -9.74
C ARG A 250 6.79 15.35 -10.98
N PRO A 251 6.63 16.70 -11.01
CA PRO A 251 7.02 17.51 -12.18
C PRO A 251 8.54 17.55 -12.44
N TYR A 252 9.35 17.25 -11.43
CA TYR A 252 10.80 17.35 -11.46
C TYR A 252 11.49 15.97 -11.54
N LEU A 253 10.73 14.88 -11.38
CA LEU A 253 11.27 13.55 -11.17
C LEU A 253 10.98 12.62 -12.36
N LYS A 254 12.00 11.88 -12.80
CA LYS A 254 11.89 10.77 -13.76
C LYS A 254 12.47 9.50 -13.15
N ALA A 255 11.65 8.47 -12.98
CA ALA A 255 12.06 7.18 -12.42
C ALA A 255 11.90 6.04 -13.43
N LYS A 256 12.75 5.02 -13.33
CA LYS A 256 12.61 3.75 -14.06
C LYS A 256 11.77 2.77 -13.24
N GLY A 257 10.45 2.94 -13.14
CA GLY A 257 9.61 2.13 -12.26
C GLY A 257 8.16 2.00 -12.72
N VAL A 258 7.38 1.23 -11.95
CA VAL A 258 5.94 1.08 -12.20
C VAL A 258 5.22 2.33 -11.69
N GLU A 259 4.68 3.15 -12.60
CA GLU A 259 3.86 4.31 -12.25
C GLU A 259 2.44 3.88 -11.85
N SER A 260 1.81 4.64 -10.96
CA SER A 260 0.38 4.42 -10.65
C SER A 260 -0.52 4.89 -11.80
N VAL A 261 -1.47 4.04 -12.19
CA VAL A 261 -2.57 4.41 -13.10
C VAL A 261 -3.67 5.07 -12.28
N ARG A 262 -3.90 6.36 -12.52
CA ARG A 262 -4.95 7.13 -11.82
C ARG A 262 -6.33 6.76 -12.36
N SER A 263 -7.32 6.67 -11.49
CA SER A 263 -8.72 6.47 -11.85
C SER A 263 -9.64 7.14 -10.83
N PRO A 264 -10.80 7.67 -11.24
CA PRO A 264 -11.84 8.05 -10.29
C PRO A 264 -12.22 6.86 -9.41
N VAL A 265 -12.40 7.12 -8.11
CA VAL A 265 -12.71 6.10 -7.11
C VAL A 265 -14.06 6.38 -6.44
N GLY A 266 -14.69 5.34 -5.91
CA GLY A 266 -15.98 5.42 -5.23
C GLY A 266 -16.06 4.42 -4.08
N ASN A 267 -17.03 4.63 -3.18
CA ASN A 267 -17.36 3.67 -2.13
C ASN A 267 -18.52 2.76 -2.58
N VAL A 268 -18.55 1.53 -2.09
CA VAL A 268 -19.71 0.62 -2.22
C VAL A 268 -20.95 1.23 -1.54
N SER A 269 -20.77 1.92 -0.41
CA SER A 269 -21.84 2.63 0.32
C SER A 269 -22.58 3.69 -0.51
N SER A 270 -22.02 4.13 -1.65
CA SER A 270 -22.72 5.03 -2.58
C SER A 270 -23.89 4.36 -3.32
N ALA A 271 -23.89 3.02 -3.42
CA ALA A 271 -24.95 2.24 -4.06
C ALA A 271 -25.77 1.39 -3.09
N VAL A 272 -25.32 1.25 -1.84
CA VAL A 272 -25.95 0.40 -0.82
C VAL A 272 -26.04 1.15 0.49
N ASP A 273 -27.26 1.33 0.99
CA ASP A 273 -27.52 1.90 2.32
C ASP A 273 -27.69 0.76 3.34
N SER A 274 -26.66 0.52 4.16
CA SER A 274 -26.66 -0.51 5.20
C SER A 274 -25.71 -0.16 6.33
N THR A 275 -26.20 -0.20 7.57
CA THR A 275 -25.40 0.07 8.77
C THR A 275 -24.29 -0.96 9.03
N PHE A 276 -24.48 -2.20 8.55
CA PHE A 276 -23.55 -3.31 8.74
C PHE A 276 -22.88 -3.73 7.43
N LEU A 277 -22.71 -2.78 6.49
CA LEU A 277 -22.23 -3.07 5.14
C LEU A 277 -20.87 -3.79 5.15
N MET A 278 -19.92 -3.34 5.97
CA MET A 278 -18.60 -3.97 6.08
C MET A 278 -18.70 -5.45 6.50
N ASP A 279 -19.46 -5.74 7.56
CA ASP A 279 -19.62 -7.10 8.09
C ASP A 279 -20.30 -8.02 7.07
N GLN A 280 -21.31 -7.51 6.35
CA GLN A 280 -22.00 -8.24 5.29
C GLN A 280 -21.06 -8.55 4.12
N VAL A 281 -20.22 -7.59 3.70
CA VAL A 281 -19.23 -7.79 2.64
C VAL A 281 -18.19 -8.84 3.05
N VAL A 282 -17.66 -8.76 4.29
CA VAL A 282 -16.73 -9.75 4.84
C VAL A 282 -17.35 -11.15 4.86
N SER A 283 -18.57 -11.28 5.39
CA SER A 283 -19.30 -12.54 5.48
C SER A 283 -19.56 -13.15 4.09
N ASN A 284 -19.99 -12.34 3.13
CA ASN A 284 -20.26 -12.79 1.75
C ASN A 284 -18.97 -13.21 1.02
N ILE A 285 -17.84 -12.53 1.25
CA ILE A 285 -16.55 -12.93 0.66
C ILE A 285 -16.10 -14.29 1.22
N MET A 286 -16.27 -14.54 2.52
CA MET A 286 -15.96 -15.84 3.13
C MET A 286 -16.82 -16.96 2.53
N GLU A 287 -18.12 -16.71 2.30
CA GLU A 287 -19.03 -17.67 1.67
C GLU A 287 -18.68 -17.94 0.21
N GLU A 288 -18.41 -16.90 -0.58
CA GLU A 288 -17.99 -17.03 -1.98
C GLU A 288 -16.66 -17.79 -2.11
N PHE A 289 -15.71 -17.54 -1.21
CA PHE A 289 -14.46 -18.30 -1.14
C PHE A 289 -14.70 -19.77 -0.81
N ALA A 290 -15.57 -20.05 0.17
CA ALA A 290 -15.91 -21.42 0.54
C ALA A 290 -16.61 -22.17 -0.59
N GLN A 291 -17.52 -21.53 -1.32
CA GLN A 291 -18.15 -22.11 -2.49
C GLN A 291 -17.13 -22.38 -3.61
N LEU A 292 -16.22 -21.42 -3.87
CA LEU A 292 -15.20 -21.53 -4.91
C LEU A 292 -14.23 -22.70 -4.70
N TYR A 293 -13.95 -23.05 -3.44
CA TYR A 293 -12.98 -24.08 -3.06
C TYR A 293 -13.60 -25.34 -2.40
N GLY A 294 -14.93 -25.43 -2.32
CA GLY A 294 -15.61 -26.58 -1.71
C GLY A 294 -15.36 -26.75 -0.22
N ILE A 295 -15.22 -25.65 0.52
CA ILE A 295 -14.91 -25.67 1.96
C ILE A 295 -16.16 -26.06 2.76
N HIS A 296 -15.97 -26.86 3.81
CA HIS A 296 -17.04 -27.32 4.69
C HIS A 296 -17.80 -26.14 5.35
N PRO A 297 -19.15 -26.15 5.41
CA PRO A 297 -19.94 -25.06 5.99
C PRO A 297 -19.57 -24.68 7.43
N ASP A 298 -19.20 -25.65 8.27
CA ASP A 298 -18.73 -25.39 9.65
C ASP A 298 -17.50 -24.47 9.70
N ALA A 299 -16.63 -24.53 8.70
CA ALA A 299 -15.46 -23.65 8.61
C ALA A 299 -15.92 -22.20 8.45
N VAL A 300 -16.87 -21.96 7.54
CA VAL A 300 -17.43 -20.63 7.27
C VAL A 300 -18.13 -20.07 8.49
N LEU A 301 -18.98 -20.87 9.14
CA LEU A 301 -19.69 -20.46 10.34
C LEU A 301 -18.71 -20.06 11.47
N ARG A 302 -17.60 -20.80 11.61
CA ARG A 302 -16.56 -20.47 12.58
C ARG A 302 -15.75 -19.25 12.18
N ALA A 303 -15.39 -19.11 10.90
CA ALA A 303 -14.68 -17.93 10.39
C ALA A 303 -15.49 -16.65 10.60
N GLN A 304 -16.79 -16.67 10.28
CA GLN A 304 -17.71 -15.55 10.51
C GLN A 304 -17.86 -15.17 11.99
N ARG A 305 -17.61 -16.12 12.92
CA ARG A 305 -17.65 -15.88 14.37
C ARG A 305 -16.28 -15.59 14.98
N ALA A 306 -15.20 -15.77 14.23
CA ALA A 306 -13.84 -15.65 14.73
C ALA A 306 -13.47 -14.21 15.14
N HIS A 307 -14.22 -13.21 14.66
CA HIS A 307 -14.08 -11.83 15.12
C HIS A 307 -14.88 -11.52 16.40
N ALA A 308 -15.87 -12.35 16.74
CA ALA A 308 -16.81 -12.13 17.83
C ALA A 308 -16.44 -12.89 19.11
N ILE A 309 -15.60 -13.92 18.98
CA ILE A 309 -15.11 -14.80 20.03
C ILE A 309 -13.58 -14.62 20.10
N ASP A 310 -12.99 -14.82 21.27
CA ASP A 310 -11.54 -14.77 21.55
C ASP A 310 -10.73 -15.26 20.33
N PRO A 311 -9.68 -14.54 19.86
CA PRO A 311 -8.88 -14.88 18.69
C PRO A 311 -8.25 -16.28 18.78
N GLU A 312 -9.05 -17.29 18.50
CA GLU A 312 -8.68 -18.69 18.51
C GLU A 312 -8.59 -19.21 17.08
N VAL A 313 -7.67 -20.15 16.89
CA VAL A 313 -7.54 -20.90 15.64
C VAL A 313 -8.26 -22.23 15.78
N TYR A 314 -9.31 -22.42 14.99
CA TYR A 314 -10.07 -23.65 14.90
C TYR A 314 -9.58 -24.51 13.74
N ARG A 315 -9.50 -25.83 13.97
CA ARG A 315 -9.08 -26.80 12.97
C ARG A 315 -10.16 -27.85 12.75
N GLY A 316 -10.47 -28.10 11.48
CA GLY A 316 -11.23 -29.26 11.04
C GLY A 316 -10.33 -30.34 10.46
N HIS A 317 -10.91 -31.25 9.69
CA HIS A 317 -10.17 -32.32 9.03
C HIS A 317 -9.20 -31.81 7.96
N ASN A 318 -9.67 -30.90 7.09
CA ASN A 318 -8.90 -30.34 5.98
C ASN A 318 -8.93 -28.80 5.92
N TRP A 319 -9.45 -28.15 6.97
CA TRP A 319 -9.60 -26.70 7.02
C TRP A 319 -9.12 -26.09 8.33
N VAL A 320 -8.72 -24.82 8.26
CA VAL A 320 -8.31 -24.01 9.42
C VAL A 320 -8.95 -22.64 9.33
N VAL A 321 -9.49 -22.13 10.43
CA VAL A 321 -10.01 -20.76 10.48
C VAL A 321 -9.60 -20.06 11.77
N GLY A 322 -9.42 -18.75 11.74
CA GLY A 322 -9.12 -18.01 12.98
C GLY A 322 -9.07 -16.50 12.85
N GLY A 323 -9.31 -15.84 13.98
CA GLY A 323 -9.09 -14.41 14.17
C GLY A 323 -7.66 -14.17 14.65
N LEU A 324 -6.92 -13.28 13.98
CA LEU A 324 -5.50 -13.05 14.24
C LEU A 324 -5.29 -11.69 14.90
N ALA A 325 -5.18 -11.68 16.23
CA ALA A 325 -4.76 -10.51 17.01
C ALA A 325 -3.24 -10.26 16.96
N ASP A 326 -2.81 -9.05 17.34
CA ASP A 326 -1.39 -8.64 17.39
C ASP A 326 -0.52 -9.62 18.19
N ILE A 327 -1.04 -10.14 19.31
CA ILE A 327 -0.29 -11.07 20.16
C ILE A 327 0.15 -12.33 19.39
N HIS A 328 -0.72 -12.88 18.53
CA HIS A 328 -0.38 -14.03 17.70
C HIS A 328 0.70 -13.69 16.67
N ALA A 329 0.65 -12.49 16.09
CA ALA A 329 1.66 -12.03 15.15
C ALA A 329 3.03 -11.81 15.82
N LEU A 330 3.04 -11.32 17.05
CA LEU A 330 4.25 -11.01 17.81
C LEU A 330 4.93 -12.26 18.40
N GLU A 331 4.19 -13.36 18.58
CA GLU A 331 4.73 -14.64 19.00
C GLU A 331 5.43 -15.42 17.87
N GLU A 332 5.15 -15.08 16.61
CA GLU A 332 5.71 -15.77 15.44
C GLU A 332 6.96 -15.06 14.88
N PRO A 333 8.16 -15.67 14.99
CA PRO A 333 9.42 -14.99 14.64
C PRO A 333 9.52 -14.49 13.19
N GLU A 334 8.98 -15.25 12.22
CA GLU A 334 9.00 -14.84 10.81
C GLU A 334 8.05 -13.67 10.52
N ILE A 335 6.94 -13.56 11.25
CA ILE A 335 6.05 -12.39 11.17
C ILE A 335 6.75 -11.16 11.76
N VAL A 336 7.39 -11.30 12.94
CA VAL A 336 8.16 -10.22 13.57
C VAL A 336 9.29 -9.73 12.67
N LYS A 337 10.02 -10.64 12.03
CA LYS A 337 11.06 -10.31 11.04
C LYS A 337 10.46 -9.58 9.84
N GLY A 338 9.29 -10.02 9.35
CA GLY A 338 8.53 -9.34 8.32
C GLY A 338 8.20 -7.89 8.70
N ILE A 339 7.73 -7.66 9.93
CA ILE A 339 7.41 -6.34 10.48
C ILE A 339 8.66 -5.46 10.49
N GLN A 340 9.76 -5.97 11.08
CA GLN A 340 11.04 -5.26 11.15
C GLN A 340 11.58 -4.85 9.77
N GLU A 341 11.50 -5.75 8.79
CA GLU A 341 11.87 -5.44 7.40
C GLU A 341 11.01 -4.29 6.85
N LEU A 342 9.69 -4.35 7.01
CA LEU A 342 8.77 -3.33 6.48
C LEU A 342 8.97 -1.94 7.13
N HIS A 343 9.39 -1.88 8.40
CA HIS A 343 9.76 -0.61 9.06
C HIS A 343 11.13 -0.07 8.60
N SER A 344 12.03 -0.95 8.13
CA SER A 344 13.38 -0.53 7.79
C SER A 344 13.41 0.51 6.67
N LEU A 345 14.27 1.53 6.84
CA LEU A 345 14.47 2.56 5.80
C LEU A 345 15.03 1.95 4.51
N GLU A 346 15.85 0.91 4.64
CA GLU A 346 16.38 0.14 3.52
C GLU A 346 15.25 -0.46 2.66
N TRP A 347 14.24 -1.08 3.28
CA TRP A 347 13.09 -1.58 2.55
C TRP A 347 12.22 -0.46 1.98
N LYS A 348 11.92 0.55 2.79
CA LYS A 348 11.01 1.64 2.39
C LYS A 348 11.56 2.45 1.21
N TYR A 349 12.85 2.78 1.22
CA TYR A 349 13.44 3.74 0.29
C TYR A 349 14.48 3.14 -0.66
N CYS A 350 15.37 2.27 -0.19
CA CYS A 350 16.49 1.78 -1.01
C CYS A 350 16.06 0.75 -2.06
N GLN A 351 14.83 0.25 -1.96
CA GLN A 351 14.17 -0.55 -3.00
C GLN A 351 13.64 0.27 -4.19
N SER A 352 13.75 1.60 -4.14
CA SER A 352 13.31 2.46 -5.24
C SER A 352 14.21 2.26 -6.47
N PRO A 353 13.63 2.11 -7.67
CA PRO A 353 14.43 2.10 -8.89
C PRO A 353 15.21 3.40 -9.08
N GLN A 354 16.25 3.36 -9.91
CA GLN A 354 17.02 4.55 -10.23
C GLN A 354 16.12 5.66 -10.78
N PHE A 355 16.37 6.88 -10.33
CA PHE A 355 15.65 8.07 -10.78
C PHE A 355 16.54 9.30 -10.83
N THR A 356 16.07 10.31 -11.56
CA THR A 356 16.63 11.65 -11.59
C THR A 356 15.60 12.66 -11.06
N PHE A 357 16.10 13.72 -10.44
CA PHE A 357 15.34 14.89 -10.03
C PHE A 357 16.01 16.12 -10.64
N SER A 358 15.29 16.94 -11.40
CA SER A 358 15.86 18.11 -12.07
C SER A 358 14.90 19.28 -12.18
N THR A 359 15.43 20.47 -11.88
CA THR A 359 14.79 21.79 -12.09
C THR A 359 14.74 22.25 -13.54
N HIS A 360 15.44 21.54 -14.44
CA HIS A 360 15.48 21.85 -15.86
C HIS A 360 15.28 20.58 -16.71
N PRO A 361 14.86 20.73 -17.99
CA PRO A 361 14.84 19.62 -18.93
C PRO A 361 16.23 18.99 -19.07
N THR A 362 16.28 17.68 -19.22
CA THR A 362 17.51 16.92 -19.50
C THR A 362 17.27 16.04 -20.72
N GLU A 363 18.33 15.46 -21.30
CA GLU A 363 18.17 14.49 -22.40
C GLU A 363 17.29 13.28 -21.98
N GLU A 364 17.41 12.83 -20.72
CA GLU A 364 16.62 11.72 -20.18
C GLU A 364 15.16 12.11 -19.86
N ASP A 365 14.89 13.40 -19.66
CA ASP A 365 13.57 13.94 -19.36
C ASP A 365 13.41 15.36 -19.95
N PRO A 366 12.97 15.46 -21.22
CA PRO A 366 12.85 16.73 -21.94
C PRO A 366 11.61 17.54 -21.54
N ARG A 367 10.79 17.06 -20.59
CA ARG A 367 9.55 17.76 -20.21
C ARG A 367 9.87 19.18 -19.68
N PRO A 368 9.06 20.19 -19.99
CA PRO A 368 9.20 21.50 -19.38
C PRO A 368 8.99 21.40 -17.86
N ARG A 369 9.70 22.25 -17.10
CA ARG A 369 9.59 22.30 -15.64
C ARG A 369 8.72 23.47 -15.21
N PRO A 370 7.97 23.36 -14.10
CA PRO A 370 7.28 24.50 -13.52
C PRO A 370 8.27 25.62 -13.16
N PRO A 371 7.85 26.90 -13.21
CA PRO A 371 8.69 28.00 -12.78
C PRO A 371 9.12 27.80 -11.32
N LEU A 372 10.36 28.21 -11.03
CA LEU A 372 10.85 28.25 -9.65
C LEU A 372 10.13 29.35 -8.87
N PRO A 373 9.97 29.19 -7.55
CA PRO A 373 9.40 30.23 -6.70
C PRO A 373 10.29 31.48 -6.69
N ALA A 374 9.70 32.63 -6.37
CA ALA A 374 10.35 33.94 -6.50
C ALA A 374 11.54 34.15 -5.55
N ASP A 375 11.63 33.36 -4.49
CA ASP A 375 12.74 33.33 -3.53
C ASP A 375 13.96 32.55 -4.05
N LEU A 376 13.85 31.87 -5.20
CA LEU A 376 14.96 31.24 -5.90
C LEU A 376 15.33 32.02 -7.18
N PRO A 377 16.62 32.30 -7.40
CA PRO A 377 17.09 32.85 -8.68
C PRO A 377 16.66 32.01 -9.88
N SER A 378 16.34 32.64 -11.01
CA SER A 378 16.02 31.92 -12.26
C SER A 378 17.21 31.11 -12.80
N SER A 379 18.43 31.47 -12.39
CA SER A 379 19.67 30.75 -12.64
C SER A 379 19.80 29.47 -11.82
N THR A 380 18.95 29.22 -10.82
CA THR A 380 19.05 28.02 -9.99
C THR A 380 18.93 26.75 -10.83
N ARG A 381 19.90 25.85 -10.65
CA ARG A 381 19.95 24.53 -11.26
C ARG A 381 20.20 23.51 -10.16
N VAL A 382 19.24 22.62 -9.99
CA VAL A 382 19.32 21.42 -9.18
C VAL A 382 19.15 20.22 -10.10
N PHE A 383 20.10 19.28 -10.03
CA PHE A 383 20.04 17.94 -10.60
C PHE A 383 20.50 16.94 -9.55
N LEU A 384 19.77 15.84 -9.38
CA LEU A 384 20.16 14.69 -8.56
C LEU A 384 19.94 13.40 -9.37
N ARG A 385 20.89 12.47 -9.31
CA ARG A 385 20.73 11.09 -9.76
C ARG A 385 20.85 10.17 -8.56
N VAL A 386 19.82 9.36 -8.35
CA VAL A 386 19.68 8.52 -7.16
C VAL A 386 19.54 7.06 -7.57
N LYS A 387 20.32 6.18 -6.94
CA LYS A 387 20.30 4.73 -7.16
C LYS A 387 20.32 4.01 -5.81
N SER A 388 19.40 3.08 -5.60
CA SER A 388 19.27 2.34 -4.33
C SER A 388 19.24 3.27 -3.10
N GLY A 389 18.47 4.36 -3.24
CA GLY A 389 18.33 5.42 -2.24
C GLY A 389 19.53 6.36 -2.09
N ALA A 390 20.69 6.08 -2.69
CA ALA A 390 21.90 6.90 -2.57
C ALA A 390 22.05 7.90 -3.72
N ILE A 391 22.50 9.11 -3.42
CA ILE A 391 22.84 10.14 -4.40
C ILE A 391 24.19 9.77 -5.04
N ILE A 392 24.18 9.38 -6.30
CA ILE A 392 25.40 9.00 -7.04
C ILE A 392 25.99 10.16 -7.83
N SER A 393 25.16 11.15 -8.18
CA SER A 393 25.56 12.38 -8.86
C SER A 393 24.57 13.49 -8.51
N SER A 394 25.09 14.70 -8.35
CA SER A 394 24.35 15.91 -8.03
C SER A 394 25.05 17.12 -8.63
N GLN A 395 24.25 18.11 -9.01
CA GLN A 395 24.69 19.43 -9.44
C GLN A 395 23.71 20.43 -8.86
N ILE A 396 24.16 21.25 -7.91
CA ILE A 396 23.33 22.26 -7.26
C ILE A 396 24.05 23.59 -7.35
N SER A 397 23.43 24.57 -8.01
CA SER A 397 23.91 25.93 -8.12
C SER A 397 22.76 26.94 -8.14
N THR A 398 23.05 28.15 -7.69
CA THR A 398 22.17 29.34 -7.72
C THR A 398 22.73 30.41 -8.65
N SER A 399 24.03 30.37 -8.95
CA SER A 399 24.73 31.43 -9.70
C SER A 399 24.43 31.44 -11.19
N ALA A 400 24.29 32.65 -11.77
CA ALA A 400 24.26 32.85 -13.22
C ALA A 400 25.66 32.83 -13.86
N ASN A 401 26.72 32.96 -13.05
CA ASN A 401 28.10 32.90 -13.52
C ASN A 401 28.53 31.44 -13.62
N THR A 402 28.89 30.98 -14.83
CA THR A 402 29.26 29.58 -15.09
C THR A 402 30.36 29.05 -14.18
N LYS A 403 31.43 29.82 -13.95
CA LYS A 403 32.54 29.37 -13.09
C LYS A 403 32.10 29.18 -11.64
N GLN A 404 31.27 30.09 -11.13
CA GLN A 404 30.71 29.97 -9.78
C GLN A 404 29.70 28.82 -9.69
N ALA A 405 28.86 28.63 -10.72
CA ALA A 405 27.93 27.52 -10.78
C ALA A 405 28.63 26.15 -10.80
N ASP A 406 29.77 26.04 -11.49
CA ASP A 406 30.61 24.83 -11.51
C ASP A 406 31.22 24.56 -10.13
N ILE A 407 31.76 25.59 -9.47
CA ILE A 407 32.31 25.49 -8.10
C ILE A 407 31.21 25.06 -7.11
N GLN A 408 30.03 25.66 -7.19
CA GLN A 408 28.87 25.30 -6.37
C GLN A 408 28.49 23.83 -6.58
N SER A 409 28.42 23.39 -7.84
CA SER A 409 28.05 22.02 -8.19
C SER A 409 29.09 21.00 -7.73
N GLU A 410 30.38 21.30 -7.85
CA GLU A 410 31.47 20.42 -7.39
C GLU A 410 31.45 20.24 -5.87
N LYS A 411 31.34 21.35 -5.13
CA LYS A 411 31.28 21.31 -3.65
C LYS A 411 30.04 20.59 -3.13
N THR A 412 28.88 20.85 -3.74
CA THR A 412 27.64 20.14 -3.35
C THR A 412 27.71 18.65 -3.73
N GLN A 413 28.33 18.29 -4.86
CA GLN A 413 28.58 16.89 -5.21
C GLN A 413 29.47 16.19 -4.17
N GLN A 414 30.56 16.81 -3.73
CA GLN A 414 31.42 16.24 -2.69
C GLN A 414 30.65 16.05 -1.37
N ALA A 415 29.78 16.99 -1.01
CA ALA A 415 28.98 16.90 0.21
C ALA A 415 27.87 15.84 0.14
N LEU A 416 27.28 15.60 -1.04
CA LEU A 416 26.11 14.72 -1.21
C LEU A 416 26.45 13.31 -1.68
N ALA A 417 27.63 13.07 -2.27
CA ALA A 417 28.01 11.78 -2.83
C ALA A 417 27.81 10.63 -1.82
N ASN A 418 27.12 9.58 -2.27
CA ASN A 418 26.78 8.37 -1.52
C ASN A 418 25.86 8.56 -0.30
N ARG A 419 25.43 9.79 0.02
CA ARG A 419 24.40 10.00 1.06
C ARG A 419 23.06 9.42 0.60
N LYS A 420 22.34 8.81 1.52
CA LYS A 420 20.99 8.32 1.26
C LYS A 420 20.02 9.50 1.28
N LEU A 421 19.26 9.68 0.21
CA LEU A 421 18.38 10.84 0.05
C LEU A 421 17.35 10.95 1.19
N HIS A 422 16.82 9.83 1.65
CA HIS A 422 15.84 9.79 2.72
C HIS A 422 16.43 10.11 4.11
N GLU A 423 17.75 10.06 4.28
CA GLU A 423 18.44 10.41 5.52
C GLU A 423 18.77 11.91 5.60
N ILE A 424 18.57 12.67 4.52
CA ILE A 424 18.77 14.12 4.52
C ILE A 424 17.53 14.79 5.13
N SER A 425 17.51 14.86 6.45
CA SER A 425 16.48 15.56 7.23
C SER A 425 16.73 17.07 7.31
N ASP A 426 17.96 17.53 7.10
CA ASP A 426 18.32 18.94 7.15
C ASP A 426 19.20 19.30 5.94
N TRP A 427 18.54 19.80 4.89
CA TRP A 427 19.25 20.30 3.71
C TRP A 427 20.10 21.53 4.03
N ALA A 428 19.72 22.37 4.98
CA ALA A 428 20.45 23.61 5.28
C ALA A 428 21.81 23.31 5.91
N SER A 429 21.86 22.36 6.85
CA SER A 429 23.10 21.88 7.44
C SER A 429 24.03 21.24 6.39
N VAL A 430 23.49 20.40 5.51
CA VAL A 430 24.28 19.76 4.43
C VAL A 430 24.84 20.80 3.46
N LEU A 431 24.02 21.76 3.00
CA LEU A 431 24.47 22.78 2.06
C LEU A 431 25.42 23.80 2.72
N THR A 432 25.23 24.14 3.99
CA THR A 432 26.18 24.97 4.76
C THR A 432 27.54 24.28 4.87
N GLY A 433 27.54 22.99 5.25
CA GLY A 433 28.77 22.20 5.37
C GLY A 433 29.52 21.98 4.06
N SER A 434 28.85 22.14 2.91
CA SER A 434 29.50 22.06 1.59
C SER A 434 30.40 23.25 1.28
N GLY A 435 30.17 24.40 1.93
CA GLY A 435 30.86 25.66 1.60
C GLY A 435 30.62 26.13 0.16
N ALA A 436 29.55 25.67 -0.49
CA ALA A 436 29.21 25.99 -1.87
C ALA A 436 28.63 27.41 -2.02
N PHE A 437 27.89 27.88 -1.03
CA PHE A 437 27.14 29.13 -1.11
C PHE A 437 27.74 30.19 -0.20
N ASP A 438 27.78 31.43 -0.68
CA ASP A 438 28.33 32.58 0.05
C ASP A 438 27.28 33.25 0.96
N SER A 439 25.99 32.94 0.77
CA SER A 439 24.88 33.53 1.51
C SER A 439 24.04 32.49 2.26
N GLN A 440 23.77 32.76 3.54
CA GLN A 440 22.86 31.96 4.36
C GLN A 440 21.41 32.04 3.87
N GLU A 441 21.02 33.14 3.24
CA GLU A 441 19.70 33.28 2.64
C GLU A 441 19.53 32.35 1.43
N GLU A 442 20.55 32.24 0.57
CA GLU A 442 20.53 31.30 -0.55
C GLU A 442 20.40 29.86 -0.09
N ILE A 443 21.19 29.48 0.91
CA ILE A 443 21.13 28.14 1.53
C ILE A 443 19.71 27.88 2.02
N ARG A 444 19.15 28.80 2.82
CA ARG A 444 17.80 28.67 3.37
C ARG A 444 16.76 28.47 2.27
N ASN A 445 16.79 29.29 1.21
CA ASN A 445 15.77 29.23 0.16
C ASN A 445 15.87 27.91 -0.64
N VAL A 446 17.09 27.48 -1.01
CA VAL A 446 17.30 26.20 -1.71
C VAL A 446 16.90 25.02 -0.83
N SER A 447 17.29 25.03 0.45
CA SER A 447 16.96 23.97 1.41
C SER A 447 15.47 23.86 1.68
N ASN A 448 14.77 24.99 1.84
CA ASN A 448 13.31 25.02 2.02
C ASN A 448 12.61 24.46 0.78
N TRP A 449 13.07 24.83 -0.41
CA TRP A 449 12.49 24.32 -1.65
C TRP A 449 12.74 22.82 -1.84
N LEU A 450 13.97 22.33 -1.63
CA LEU A 450 14.30 20.89 -1.71
C LEU A 450 13.44 20.08 -0.73
N THR A 451 13.33 20.57 0.50
CA THR A 451 12.45 20.02 1.53
C THR A 451 10.99 19.95 1.05
N SER A 452 10.49 21.03 0.43
CA SER A 452 9.12 21.11 -0.12
C SER A 452 8.81 20.04 -1.18
N LYS A 453 9.83 19.55 -1.90
CA LYS A 453 9.65 18.58 -3.00
C LYS A 453 9.98 17.16 -2.59
N LEU A 454 11.13 16.96 -1.95
CA LEU A 454 11.67 15.64 -1.63
C LEU A 454 11.20 15.12 -0.26
N GLY A 455 10.49 15.97 0.50
CA GLY A 455 10.01 15.66 1.83
C GLY A 455 11.13 15.60 2.86
N HIS A 456 10.71 15.42 4.10
CA HIS A 456 11.54 15.10 5.25
C HIS A 456 11.19 13.76 5.84
#